data_AF-A0A353RP10-F1
#
_entry.id   AF-A0A353RP10-F1
#
_cell.length_a   1.000
_cell.length_b   1.000
_cell.length_c   1.000
_cell.angle_alpha   90.00
_cell.angle_beta   90.00
_cell.angle_gamma   90.00
#
_symmetry.space_group_name_H-M   'P 1'
#
loop_
_entity.id
_entity.type
_entity.pdbx_description
1 polymer ?
#
loop_
_entity_poly.entity_id
_entity_poly.type
_entity_poly.pdbx_seq_one_letter_code
_entity_poly.pdbx_strand_id
1 'polypeptide(L)' 'HLGMTCDPVCGLVQIPCIERNAYAAARALDANLYSSFTDGIHRVSFDRVVNVMKETGHDLPSLYKETGEGGLAKGHKFS' A
#
# COMPACT_ATOMS: atom_id res chain seq x y z
N HIS A 1 3.50 0.60 3.93
CA HIS A 1 3.62 0.09 2.54
C HIS A 1 3.88 1.28 1.62
N LEU A 2 5.14 1.59 1.33
CA LEU A 2 5.49 2.73 0.47
C LEU A 2 5.15 2.42 -0.99
N GLY A 3 4.56 3.38 -1.71
CA GLY A 3 4.30 3.28 -3.15
C GLY A 3 3.17 2.34 -3.57
N MET A 4 2.33 1.88 -2.64
CA MET A 4 1.15 1.08 -2.99
C MET A 4 0.11 1.97 -3.68
N THR A 5 -0.23 1.66 -4.93
CA THR A 5 -1.27 2.37 -5.70
C THR A 5 -2.67 1.91 -5.29
N CYS A 6 -3.67 2.75 -5.52
CA CYS A 6 -5.06 2.44 -5.25
C CYS A 6 -5.84 2.47 -6.57
N ASP A 7 -5.93 1.27 -7.15
CA ASP A 7 -6.53 1.05 -8.45
C ASP A 7 -7.23 -0.31 -8.44
N PRO A 8 -8.44 -0.36 -7.85
CA PRO A 8 -9.14 -1.62 -7.65
C PRO A 8 -9.89 -2.08 -8.89
N VAL A 9 -10.10 -3.39 -9.00
CA VAL A 9 -10.87 -4.01 -10.08
C VAL A 9 -12.26 -3.41 -10.15
N CYS A 10 -12.65 -2.93 -11.35
CA CYS A 10 -13.94 -2.28 -11.61
C CYS A 10 -14.25 -1.06 -10.71
N GLY A 11 -13.25 -0.46 -10.05
CA GLY A 11 -13.48 0.61 -9.07
C GLY A 11 -14.10 0.15 -7.75
N LEU A 12 -14.18 -1.17 -7.50
CA LEU A 12 -14.87 -1.74 -6.34
C LEU A 12 -13.93 -2.03 -5.17
N VAL A 13 -14.40 -1.83 -3.95
CA VAL A 13 -13.64 -2.14 -2.71
C VAL A 13 -13.70 -3.64 -2.40
N GLN A 14 -13.25 -4.47 -3.34
CA GLN A 14 -13.21 -5.92 -3.22
C GLN A 14 -11.81 -6.42 -3.54
N ILE A 15 -11.41 -6.36 -4.82
CA ILE A 15 -10.11 -6.81 -5.30
C ILE A 15 -9.29 -5.57 -5.71
N PRO A 16 -8.07 -5.35 -5.17
CA PRO A 16 -7.34 -6.17 -4.21
C PRO A 16 -7.51 -5.75 -2.74
N CYS A 17 -8.59 -5.03 -2.42
CA CYS A 17 -8.76 -4.36 -1.13
C CYS A 17 -8.86 -5.34 0.05
N ILE A 18 -9.55 -6.46 -0.14
CA ILE A 18 -9.80 -7.46 0.93
C ILE A 18 -8.49 -8.16 1.29
N GLU A 19 -7.75 -8.68 0.31
CA GLU A 19 -6.47 -9.35 0.55
C GLU A 19 -5.41 -8.38 1.08
N ARG A 20 -5.44 -7.10 0.68
CA ARG A 20 -4.56 -6.08 1.24
C ARG A 20 -4.82 -5.86 2.73
N ASN A 21 -6.08 -5.91 3.19
CA ASN A 21 -6.39 -5.81 4.61
C ASN A 21 -5.82 -6.99 5.40
N ALA A 22 -6.06 -8.22 4.93
CA ALA A 22 -5.52 -9.42 5.56
C ALA A 22 -3.98 -9.39 5.65
N TYR A 23 -3.31 -9.00 4.56
CA TYR A 23 -1.86 -8.90 4.53
C TYR A 23 -1.31 -7.77 5.42
N ALA A 24 -2.00 -6.63 5.48
CA ALA A 24 -1.62 -5.54 6.36
C ALA A 24 -1.73 -5.92 7.85
N ALA A 25 -2.77 -6.66 8.23
CA ALA A 25 -2.94 -7.16 9.59
C ALA A 25 -1.81 -8.11 9.99
N ALA A 26 -1.47 -9.09 9.13
CA ALA A 26 -0.36 -10.00 9.36
C ALA A 26 0.98 -9.25 9.51
N ARG A 27 1.28 -8.32 8.60
CA ARG A 27 2.50 -7.51 8.67
C ARG A 27 2.58 -6.61 9.89
N ALA A 28 1.46 -6.09 10.39
CA ALA A 28 1.44 -5.29 11.60
C ALA A 28 1.86 -6.14 12.81
N LEU A 29 1.36 -7.38 12.90
CA LEU A 29 1.76 -8.33 13.93
C LEU A 29 3.25 -8.68 13.81
N ASP A 30 3.71 -9.04 12.61
CA ASP A 30 5.12 -9.38 12.36
C ASP A 30 6.06 -8.22 12.71
N ALA A 31 5.69 -6.98 12.35
CA ALA A 31 6.47 -5.79 12.66
C ALA A 31 6.56 -5.53 14.18
N ASN A 32 5.46 -5.75 14.91
CA ASN A 32 5.43 -5.62 16.37
C ASN A 32 6.28 -6.69 17.06
N LEU A 33 6.20 -7.94 16.59
CA LEU A 33 7.05 -9.01 17.09
C LEU A 33 8.52 -8.68 16.80
N TYR A 34 8.83 -8.32 15.56
CA TYR A 34 10.18 -7.93 15.17
C TYR A 34 10.74 -6.79 16.05
N SER A 35 9.95 -5.73 16.29
CA SER A 35 10.39 -4.62 17.15
C SER A 35 10.57 -5.02 18.61
N SER A 36 9.82 -6.02 19.08
CA SER A 36 9.93 -6.52 20.46
C SER A 36 11.15 -7.40 20.67
N PHE A 37 11.64 -8.09 19.63
CA PHE A 37 12.78 -9.01 19.70
C PHE A 37 14.11 -8.44 19.20
N THR A 38 14.12 -7.22 18.66
CA THR A 38 15.33 -6.55 18.14
C THR A 38 15.97 -5.62 19.17
N ASP A 39 17.23 -5.25 18.94
CA ASP A 39 18.01 -4.28 19.74
C ASP A 39 17.67 -2.81 19.42
N GLY A 40 16.75 -2.58 18.48
CA GLY A 40 16.29 -1.26 18.07
C GLY A 40 17.24 -0.51 17.13
N ILE A 41 18.32 -1.16 16.66
CA ILE A 41 19.29 -0.57 15.72
C ILE A 41 18.76 -0.63 14.29
N HIS A 42 18.07 -1.72 13.92
CA HIS A 42 17.51 -1.90 12.58
C HIS A 42 16.18 -1.14 12.40
N ARG A 43 16.24 0.20 12.48
CA ARG A 43 15.11 1.10 12.32
C ARG A 43 15.42 2.30 11.42
N VAL A 44 14.40 2.79 10.75
CA VAL A 44 14.42 4.09 10.05
C VAL A 44 13.47 5.01 10.82
N SER A 45 13.77 6.31 10.90
CA SER A 45 12.89 7.26 11.60
C SER A 45 11.52 7.33 10.92
N PHE A 46 10.48 7.41 11.73
CA PHE A 46 9.11 7.54 11.25
C PHE A 46 8.94 8.73 10.31
N ASP A 47 9.47 9.90 10.69
CA ASP A 47 9.39 11.12 9.88
C ASP A 47 10.01 10.94 8.49
N ARG A 48 11.12 10.20 8.38
CA ARG A 48 11.73 9.90 7.09
C ARG A 48 10.82 9.01 6.24
N VAL A 49 10.20 8.00 6.85
CA VAL A 49 9.22 7.14 6.15
C VAL A 49 8.02 7.96 5.68
N VAL A 50 7.48 8.86 6.49
CA VAL A 50 6.36 9.74 6.14
C VAL A 50 6.72 10.69 4.99
N ASN A 51 7.91 11.31 5.05
CA ASN A 51 8.39 12.18 3.98
C ASN A 51 8.52 11.44 2.66
N VAL A 52 9.14 10.25 2.67
CA VAL A 52 9.26 9.41 1.48
C VAL A 52 7.88 8.96 0.99
N MET A 53 6.94 8.65 1.89
CA MET A 53 5.56 8.29 1.51
C MET A 53 4.87 9.42 0.77
N LYS A 54 5.03 10.66 1.23
CA LYS A 54 4.48 11.86 0.58
C LYS A 54 5.10 12.11 -0.79
N GLU A 55 6.42 12.05 -0.89
CA GLU A 55 7.16 12.20 -2.15
C GLU A 55 6.71 11.14 -3.17
N THR A 56 6.71 9.88 -2.76
CA THR A 56 6.24 8.75 -3.59
C THR A 56 4.80 8.96 -4.06
N GLY A 57 3.93 9.50 -3.18
CA GLY A 57 2.53 9.82 -3.51
C GLY A 57 2.40 10.92 -4.56
N HIS A 58 3.24 11.95 -4.50
CA HIS A 58 3.28 13.03 -5.47
C HIS A 58 3.79 12.54 -6.84
N ASP A 59 4.84 11.72 -6.82
CA ASP A 59 5.54 11.22 -8.01
C ASP A 59 4.77 10.13 -8.76
N LEU A 60 3.72 9.57 -8.15
CA LEU A 60 2.83 8.63 -8.83
C LEU A 60 2.24 9.29 -10.09
N PRO A 61 2.39 8.68 -11.28
CA PRO A 61 1.74 9.18 -12.49
C PRO A 61 0.22 9.24 -12.30
N SER A 62 -0.44 10.23 -12.90
CA SER A 62 -1.89 10.44 -12.77
C SER A 62 -2.73 9.19 -13.06
N LEU A 63 -2.29 8.36 -14.02
CA LEU A 63 -2.93 7.08 -14.39
C LEU A 63 -2.97 6.06 -13.24
N TYR A 64 -2.05 6.12 -12.28
CA TYR A 64 -1.94 5.17 -11.17
C TYR A 64 -2.36 5.76 -9.82
N LYS A 65 -2.93 6.98 -9.84
CA LYS A 65 -3.59 7.59 -8.68
C LYS A 65 -5.00 6.99 -8.51
N GLU A 66 -5.71 7.43 -7.49
CA GLU A 66 -7.10 7.05 -7.17
C GLU A 66 -8.13 7.57 -8.19
N THR A 67 -7.91 7.32 -9.47
CA THR A 67 -8.86 7.63 -10.55
C THR A 67 -9.65 6.40 -10.99
N GLY A 68 -9.14 5.19 -10.73
CA GLY A 68 -9.74 3.93 -11.21
C GLY A 68 -9.70 3.79 -12.73
N GLU A 69 -8.83 4.55 -13.41
CA GLU A 69 -8.66 4.54 -14.87
C GLU A 69 -7.41 3.75 -15.31
N GLY A 70 -6.64 3.24 -14.35
CA GLY A 70 -5.33 2.60 -14.55
C GLY A 70 -5.32 1.10 -14.28
N GLY A 71 -4.10 0.53 -14.27
CA GLY A 71 -3.76 -0.82 -13.78
C GLY A 71 -4.85 -1.91 -13.81
N LEU A 72 -5.30 -2.36 -12.63
CA LEU A 72 -6.30 -3.43 -12.43
C LEU A 72 -7.73 -2.96 -12.71
N ALA A 73 -8.01 -1.65 -12.62
CA ALA A 73 -9.32 -1.13 -12.98
C ALA A 73 -9.55 -1.16 -14.50
N LYS A 74 -8.47 -1.07 -15.28
CA LYS A 74 -8.49 -1.04 -16.74
C LYS A 74 -8.87 -2.40 -17.34
N GLY A 75 -10.04 -2.46 -17.98
CA GLY A 75 -10.42 -3.54 -18.90
C GLY A 75 -11.02 -4.79 -18.25
N HIS A 76 -11.18 -4.83 -16.93
CA HIS A 76 -11.88 -5.94 -16.29
C HIS A 76 -13.40 -5.70 -16.37
N LYS A 77 -14.10 -6.53 -17.15
CA LYS A 77 -15.57 -6.63 -17.13
C LYS A 77 -15.93 -7.98 -16.53
N PHE A 78 -16.86 -8.00 -15.57
CA PHE A 78 -17.43 -9.26 -15.10
C PHE A 78 -18.12 -9.93 -16.30
N SER A 79 -17.66 -11.13 -16.65
CA SER A 79 -18.33 -12.02 -17.59
C SER A 79 -19.49 -12.73 -16.91
#